data_AF-A0A497FZG1-F1
#
_entry.id   AF-A0A497FZG1-F1
#
_cell.length_a   1.000
_cell.length_b   1.000
_cell.length_c   1.000
_cell.angle_alpha   90.00
_cell.angle_beta   90.00
_cell.angle_gamma   90.00
#
_symmetry.space_group_name_H-M   'P 1'
#
loop_
_entity.id
_entity.type
_entity.pdbx_description
1 polymer ?
#
loop_
_entity_poly.entity_id
_entity_poly.type
_entity_poly.pdbx_seq_one_letter_code
_entity_poly.pdbx_strand_id
1 'polypeptide(L)' 'MSREDPFEYLKKLKKRKKELEKELEKLIKMRERGEISEEEYEKRKKMIEREFVEIMDRLVQMRYITGEERLYA' A
#
# COMPACT_ATOMS: atom_id res chain seq x y z
N MET A 1 -24.74 -9.56 -3.06
CA MET A 1 -23.54 -8.72 -2.82
C MET A 1 -23.23 -8.03 -4.13
N SER A 2 -23.40 -6.71 -4.23
CA SER A 2 -23.03 -5.98 -5.44
C SER A 2 -21.53 -6.17 -5.66
N ARG A 3 -21.14 -6.77 -6.79
CA ARG A 3 -19.73 -6.85 -7.19
C ARG A 3 -19.22 -5.42 -7.27
N GLU A 4 -18.31 -5.06 -6.37
CA GLU A 4 -17.64 -3.77 -6.41
C GLU A 4 -16.95 -3.65 -7.78
N ASP A 5 -17.11 -2.51 -8.46
CA ASP A 5 -16.53 -2.28 -9.77
C ASP A 5 -15.00 -2.51 -9.69
N PRO A 6 -14.42 -3.44 -10.48
CA PRO A 6 -12.98 -3.70 -10.49
C PRO A 6 -12.12 -2.44 -10.62
N PHE A 7 -12.59 -1.43 -11.37
CA PHE A 7 -11.87 -0.17 -11.56
C PHE A 7 -11.92 0.73 -10.32
N GLU A 8 -13.04 0.75 -9.61
CA GLU A 8 -13.16 1.47 -8.33
C GLU A 8 -12.31 0.80 -7.25
N TYR A 9 -12.27 -0.53 -7.21
CA TYR A 9 -11.38 -1.26 -6.31
C TYR A 9 -9.90 -0.99 -6.62
N LEU A 10 -9.50 -1.00 -7.91
CA LEU A 10 -8.14 -0.64 -8.33
C LEU A 10 -7.76 0.79 -7.89
N LYS A 11 -8.69 1.75 -8.01
CA LYS A 11 -8.50 3.13 -7.56
C LYS A 11 -8.32 3.21 -6.04
N LYS A 12 -9.08 2.44 -5.27
CA LYS A 12 -8.92 2.34 -3.81
C LYS A 12 -7.54 1.79 -3.43
N LEU A 13 -7.08 0.72 -4.09
CA LEU A 13 -5.74 0.16 -3.85
C LEU A 13 -4.63 1.18 -4.18
N LYS A 14 -4.71 1.86 -5.34
CA LYS A 14 -3.76 2.92 -5.73
C LYS A 14 -3.73 4.06 -4.72
N LYS A 15 -4.90 4.46 -4.18
CA LYS A 15 -5.00 5.48 -3.14
C LYS A 15 -4.33 5.01 -1.84
N ARG A 16 -4.65 3.79 -1.38
CA ARG A 16 -4.08 3.24 -0.14
C ARG A 16 -2.55 3.09 -0.22
N LYS A 17 -2.01 2.66 -1.36
CA LYS A 17 -0.56 2.63 -1.61
C LYS A 17 0.09 4.00 -1.34
N LYS A 18 -0.48 5.08 -1.88
CA LYS A 18 0.02 6.44 -1.66
C LYS A 18 -0.12 6.92 -0.22
N GLU A 19 -1.15 6.47 0.49
CA GLU A 19 -1.31 6.77 1.91
C GLU A 19 -0.24 6.08 2.74
N LEU A 20 0.03 4.80 2.49
CA LEU A 20 1.10 4.05 3.14
C LEU A 20 2.49 4.66 2.91
N GLU A 21 2.78 5.12 1.69
CA GLU A 21 4.02 5.85 1.37
C GLU A 21 4.17 7.12 2.24
N LYS A 22 3.08 7.88 2.40
CA LYS A 22 3.05 9.08 3.25
C LYS A 22 3.13 8.74 4.73
N GLU A 23 2.50 7.66 5.17
CA GLU A 23 2.58 7.17 6.55
C GLU A 23 4.01 6.78 6.91
N LEU A 24 4.71 6.06 6.01
CA LEU A 24 6.11 5.71 6.20
C LEU A 24 7.01 6.95 6.26
N GLU A 25 6.82 7.90 5.34
CA GLU A 25 7.59 9.16 5.33
C GLU A 25 7.39 9.95 6.64
N LYS A 26 6.15 10.04 7.13
CA LYS A 26 5.85 10.67 8.42
C LYS A 26 6.52 9.92 9.56
N LEU A 27 6.46 8.60 9.56
CA LEU A 27 7.05 7.76 10.60
C LEU A 27 8.58 7.96 10.67
N ILE A 28 9.25 8.04 9.53
CA ILE A 28 10.69 8.36 9.43
C ILE A 28 10.96 9.73 10.05
N LYS A 29 10.21 10.76 9.66
CA LYS A 29 10.37 12.12 10.21
C LYS A 29 10.15 12.18 11.72
N MET A 30 9.17 11.44 12.25
CA MET A 30 8.94 11.35 13.70
C MET A 30 10.15 10.72 14.41
N ARG A 31 10.75 9.68 13.82
CA ARG A 31 11.94 9.03 14.38
C ARG A 31 13.16 9.95 14.34
N GLU A 32 13.40 10.64 13.22
CA GLU A 32 14.48 11.62 13.06
C GLU A 32 14.39 12.78 14.07
N ARG A 33 13.16 13.21 14.40
CA ARG A 33 12.90 14.23 15.42
C ARG A 33 12.98 13.72 16.86
N GLY A 34 13.15 12.41 17.07
CA GLY A 34 13.14 11.80 18.39
C GLY A 34 11.76 11.76 19.06
N GLU A 35 10.67 11.93 18.31
CA GLU A 35 9.29 11.90 18.82
C GLU A 35 8.84 10.48 19.20
N ILE A 36 9.53 9.45 18.68
CA ILE A 36 9.25 8.03 18.94
C ILE A 36 10.54 7.24 19.21
N SER A 37 10.42 6.16 20.00
CA SER A 37 11.50 5.22 20.25
C SER A 37 11.83 4.38 19.01
N GLU A 38 13.01 3.74 19.01
CA GLU A 38 13.41 2.79 17.96
C GLU A 38 12.43 1.61 17.88
N GLU A 39 12.05 1.08 19.04
CA GLU A 39 11.12 -0.05 19.12
C GLU A 39 9.74 0.30 18.53
N GLU A 40 9.21 1.48 18.86
CA GLU A 40 7.92 1.95 18.32
C GLU A 40 8.02 2.22 16.81
N TYR A 41 9.13 2.79 16.35
CA TYR A 41 9.42 2.98 14.94
C TYR A 41 9.41 1.66 14.17
N GLU A 42 10.21 0.68 14.60
CA GLU A 42 10.33 -0.62 13.93
C GLU A 42 9.01 -1.40 13.95
N LYS A 43 8.25 -1.34 15.05
CA LYS A 43 6.93 -1.96 15.12
C LYS A 43 5.96 -1.35 14.11
N ARG A 44 5.88 -0.02 14.04
CA ARG A 44 5.00 0.69 13.09
C ARG A 44 5.42 0.49 11.65
N LYS A 45 6.73 0.59 11.37
CA LYS A 45 7.31 0.39 10.05
C LYS A 45 6.96 -1.01 9.52
N LYS A 46 7.14 -2.05 10.33
CA LYS A 46 6.79 -3.42 9.96
C LYS A 46 5.30 -3.60 9.65
N MET A 47 4.40 -2.88 10.33
CA MET A 47 2.97 -2.89 10.01
C MET A 47 2.69 -2.25 8.65
N ILE A 48 3.29 -1.08 8.38
CA ILE A 48 3.14 -0.37 7.10
C ILE A 48 3.71 -1.21 5.94
N GLU A 49 4.89 -1.79 6.11
CA GLU A 49 5.55 -2.63 5.09
C GLU A 49 4.71 -3.86 4.73
N ARG A 50 4.13 -4.54 5.73
CA ARG A 50 3.23 -5.68 5.50
C ARG A 50 2.02 -5.28 4.68
N GLU A 51 1.33 -4.21 5.09
CA GLU A 51 0.15 -3.73 4.36
C GLU A 51 0.53 -3.28 2.94
N PHE A 52 1.68 -2.63 2.77
CA PHE A 52 2.16 -2.21 1.47
C PHE A 52 2.36 -3.39 0.52
N VAL A 53 2.99 -4.47 0.99
CA VAL A 53 3.17 -5.70 0.19
C VAL A 53 1.82 -6.31 -0.19
N GLU A 54 0.85 -6.38 0.72
CA GLU A 54 -0.49 -6.88 0.43
C GLU A 54 -1.23 -6.03 -0.61
N ILE A 55 -1.14 -4.69 -0.52
CA ILE A 55 -1.73 -3.79 -1.50
C ILE A 55 -1.05 -3.96 -2.86
N MET A 56 0.27 -4.11 -2.89
CA MET A 56 1.02 -4.33 -4.13
C MET A 56 0.65 -5.65 -4.80
N ASP A 57 0.50 -6.73 -4.03
CA ASP A 57 0.04 -8.04 -4.53
C ASP A 57 -1.37 -7.93 -5.13
N ARG A 58 -2.31 -7.30 -4.41
CA ARG A 58 -3.67 -7.05 -4.93
C ARG A 58 -3.66 -6.18 -6.19
N LEU A 59 -2.79 -5.17 -6.27
CA LEU A 59 -2.64 -4.36 -7.48
C LEU A 59 -2.14 -5.18 -8.68
N VAL A 60 -1.25 -6.15 -8.45
CA VAL A 60 -0.83 -7.10 -9.49
C VAL A 60 -2.02 -7.95 -9.92
N GLN A 61 -2.73 -8.59 -8.98
CA GLN A 61 -3.91 -9.41 -9.29
C GLN A 61 -4.96 -8.62 -10.08
N MET A 62 -5.21 -7.36 -9.71
CA MET A 62 -6.18 -6.51 -10.41
C MET A 62 -5.76 -6.17 -11.84
N ARG A 63 -4.45 -6.02 -12.12
CA ARG A 63 -3.95 -5.80 -13.50
C ARG A 63 -4.21 -7.02 -14.40
N TYR A 64 -4.09 -8.22 -13.87
CA TYR A 64 -4.49 -9.44 -14.57
C TYR A 64 -6.00 -9.46 -14.84
N ILE A 65 -6.82 -9.10 -13.85
CA ILE A 65 -8.30 -9.12 -13.97
C ILE A 65 -8.83 -8.05 -14.94
N THR A 66 -8.27 -6.85 -14.93
CA THR A 66 -8.71 -5.75 -15.79
C THR A 66 -8.20 -5.83 -17.22
N GLY A 67 -7.32 -6.80 -17.53
CA GLY A 67 -6.75 -6.99 -18.86
C GLY A 67 -5.76 -5.89 -19.27
N GLU A 68 -5.26 -5.10 -18.32
CA GLU A 68 -4.17 -4.13 -18.56
C GLU A 68 -2.84 -4.83 -18.92
N GLU A 69 -2.76 -6.14 -18.67
CA GLU A 69 -1.59 -6.99 -18.90
C GLU A 69 -1.75 -7.83 -20.19
N ARG A 70 -1.74 -7.17 -21.36
CA ARG A 70 -1.27 -7.84 -22.60
C ARG A 70 0.27 -7.85 -22.57
N LEU A 71 0.88 -8.60 -21.66
CA LEU A 71 2.35 -8.75 -21.63
C LEU A 71 2.88 -9.78 -22.65
N TYR A 72 1.99 -10.48 -23.36
CA TYR A 72 2.35 -11.48 -24.37
C TYR A 72 1.48 -11.44 -25.64
N ALA A 73 1.02 -10.26 -26.07
CA ALA A 73 0.31 -10.10 -27.34
C ALA A 73 1.11 -9.24 -28.32
#